data_AF-A0A946VB74-F1
#
_entry.id   AF-A0A946VB74-F1
#
_cell.length_a   1.000
_cell.length_b   1.000
_cell.length_c   1.000
_cell.angle_alpha   90.00
_cell.angle_beta   90.00
_cell.angle_gamma   90.00
#
_symmetry.space_group_name_H-M   'P 1'
#
loop_
_entity.id
_entity.type
_entity.pdbx_description
1 polymer ?
#
loop_
_entity_poly.entity_id
_entity_poly.type
_entity_poly.pdbx_seq_one_letter_code
_entity_poly.pdbx_strand_id
1 'polypeptide(L)'
;MTDSDVKSEDEWRARLTDAQFEVTRRKGTERPFTGEYLDCKDDGTYSCVCCGAELFNSNDKFDSGSGWPSFVRAGNSENIKTVTDN
;
A
#
# COMPACT_ATOMS: atom_id res chain seq x y z
N MET A 1 11.45 1.74 -15.18
CA MET A 1 12.45 1.36 -14.15
C MET A 1 13.24 2.59 -13.77
N THR A 2 12.70 3.43 -12.89
CA THR A 2 13.46 4.53 -12.30
C THR A 2 14.05 4.03 -11.00
N ASP A 3 15.36 3.86 -11.01
CA ASP A 3 16.19 3.81 -9.81
C ASP A 3 15.85 5.05 -8.97
N SER A 4 15.15 4.88 -7.85
CA SER A 4 14.75 5.98 -6.99
C SER A 4 15.00 5.58 -5.56
N ASP A 5 16.22 5.92 -5.18
CA ASP A 5 16.77 5.99 -3.83
C ASP A 5 16.94 4.65 -3.11
N VAL A 6 18.18 4.15 -3.14
CA VAL A 6 18.70 3.28 -2.08
C VAL A 6 18.77 4.10 -0.78
N LYS A 7 17.60 4.41 -0.21
CA LYS A 7 17.49 4.96 1.14
C LYS A 7 17.85 3.86 2.13
N SER A 8 18.63 4.22 3.13
CA SER A 8 18.91 3.37 4.27
C SER A 8 17.63 3.03 5.04
N GLU A 9 17.68 1.96 5.83
CA GLU A 9 16.57 1.57 6.70
C GLU A 9 16.23 2.70 7.71
N ASP A 10 17.23 3.46 8.15
CA ASP A 10 17.06 4.57 9.09
C ASP A 10 16.31 5.75 8.45
N GLU A 11 16.60 6.07 7.19
CA GLU A 11 15.86 7.10 6.44
C GLU A 11 14.40 6.70 6.22
N TRP A 12 14.12 5.43 5.96
CA TRP A 12 12.75 4.93 5.87
C TRP A 12 12.03 4.96 7.21
N ARG A 13 12.71 4.55 8.29
CA ARG A 13 12.15 4.61 9.65
C ARG A 13 11.85 6.05 10.11
N ALA A 14 12.64 7.02 9.65
CA ALA A 14 12.38 8.43 9.92
C ALA A 14 11.19 9.00 9.12
N ARG A 15 10.87 8.41 7.95
CA ARG A 15 9.82 8.89 7.04
C ARG A 15 8.48 8.18 7.23
N LEU A 16 8.51 6.91 7.62
CA LEU A 16 7.33 6.05 7.77
C LEU A 16 6.97 5.89 9.23
N THR A 17 5.70 5.69 9.52
CA THR A 17 5.29 5.17 10.84
C THR A 17 5.82 3.75 11.04
N ASP A 18 5.95 3.31 12.28
CA ASP A 18 6.42 1.94 12.59
C ASP A 18 5.59 0.87 11.87
N ALA A 19 4.26 1.05 11.79
CA ALA A 19 3.37 0.12 11.09
C ALA A 19 3.62 0.11 9.57
N GLN A 20 3.75 1.29 8.94
CA GLN A 20 4.04 1.38 7.52
C GLN A 20 5.41 0.80 7.18
N PHE A 21 6.41 1.02 8.03
CA PHE A 21 7.75 0.46 7.85
C PHE A 21 7.72 -1.07 7.95
N GLU A 22 7.06 -1.63 8.96
CA GLU A 22 6.93 -3.07 9.14
C GLU A 22 6.23 -3.73 7.94
N VAL A 23 5.12 -3.16 7.46
CA VAL A 23 4.39 -3.69 6.31
C VAL A 23 5.21 -3.58 5.01
N THR A 24 5.75 -2.40 4.71
CA THR A 24 6.38 -2.14 3.39
C THR A 24 7.82 -2.64 3.26
N ARG A 25 8.58 -2.70 4.35
CA ARG A 25 10.00 -3.09 4.33
C ARG A 25 10.24 -4.50 4.86
N ARG A 26 9.49 -4.93 5.87
CA ARG A 26 9.65 -6.25 6.49
C ARG A 26 8.64 -7.29 6.02
N LYS A 27 7.81 -6.94 5.03
CA LYS A 27 6.71 -7.78 4.52
C LYS A 27 5.75 -8.21 5.64
N GLY A 28 5.59 -7.37 6.65
CA GLY A 28 4.61 -7.59 7.70
C GLY A 28 3.18 -7.40 7.17
N THR A 29 2.21 -7.86 7.96
CA THR A 29 0.79 -7.68 7.68
C THR A 29 0.16 -6.94 8.85
N GLU A 30 -0.56 -5.84 8.59
CA GLU A 30 -1.30 -5.13 9.63
C GLU A 30 -2.41 -6.02 10.21
N ARG A 31 -2.85 -5.74 11.45
CA ARG A 31 -3.95 -6.50 12.04
C ARG A 31 -5.25 -6.24 11.26
N PRO A 32 -6.10 -7.26 11.05
CA PRO A 32 -7.37 -7.06 10.37
C PRO A 32 -8.22 -6.03 11.13
N PHE A 33 -8.97 -5.22 10.41
CA PHE A 33 -9.88 -4.20 10.96
C PHE A 33 -9.18 -3.02 11.67
N THR A 34 -7.87 -2.82 11.45
CA THR A 34 -7.12 -1.73 12.09
C THR A 34 -6.57 -0.68 11.13
N GLY A 35 -6.60 -0.94 9.81
CA GLY A 35 -6.10 -0.02 8.80
C GLY A 35 -6.98 1.23 8.65
N GLU A 36 -6.35 2.41 8.62
CA GLU A 36 -7.01 3.72 8.47
C GLU A 36 -7.91 3.78 7.21
N TYR A 37 -7.47 3.18 6.12
CA TYR A 37 -8.16 3.20 4.83
C TYR A 37 -9.17 2.05 4.64
N LEU A 38 -9.41 1.24 5.67
CA LEU A 38 -10.35 0.12 5.57
C LEU A 38 -11.76 0.61 5.25
N ASP A 39 -12.26 1.55 6.07
CA ASP A 39 -13.61 2.10 5.94
C ASP A 39 -13.67 3.42 5.15
N CYS A 40 -12.51 3.90 4.67
CA CYS A 40 -12.44 5.08 3.83
C CYS A 40 -13.19 4.82 2.50
N LYS A 41 -14.14 5.70 2.19
CA LYS A 41 -14.96 5.71 0.96
C LYS A 41 -14.83 7.04 0.22
N ASP A 42 -13.82 7.83 0.55
CA ASP A 42 -13.60 9.12 -0.07
C ASP A 42 -13.11 8.94 -1.51
N ASP A 43 -13.51 9.85 -2.38
CA ASP A 43 -13.09 9.86 -3.77
C ASP A 43 -11.61 10.27 -3.89
N GLY A 44 -10.81 9.44 -4.55
CA GLY A 44 -9.39 9.71 -4.72
C GLY A 44 -8.57 8.54 -5.25
N THR A 45 -7.26 8.69 -5.12
CA THR A 45 -6.26 7.72 -5.57
C THR A 45 -5.43 7.26 -4.38
N TYR A 46 -5.26 5.95 -4.25
CA TYR A 46 -4.34 5.32 -3.32
C TYR A 46 -2.95 5.26 -3.94
N SER A 47 -2.01 5.97 -3.32
CA SER A 47 -0.62 6.02 -3.76
C SER A 47 0.30 5.26 -2.80
N CYS A 48 1.40 4.74 -3.33
CA CYS A 48 2.43 4.07 -2.54
C CYS A 48 3.01 5.03 -1.50
N VAL A 49 2.96 4.66 -0.22
CA VAL A 49 3.51 5.50 0.87
C VAL A 49 5.03 5.71 0.74
N CYS A 50 5.73 4.79 0.08
CA CYS A 50 7.18 4.87 -0.11
C CYS A 50 7.55 5.84 -1.24
N CYS A 51 7.02 5.61 -2.45
CA CYS A 51 7.46 6.33 -3.67
C CYS A 51 6.41 7.29 -4.25
N GLY A 52 5.18 7.31 -3.73
CA GLY A 52 4.10 8.17 -4.21
C GLY A 52 3.43 7.72 -5.52
N ALA A 53 3.85 6.59 -6.10
CA ALA A 53 3.25 6.07 -7.33
C ALA A 53 1.78 5.69 -7.11
N GLU A 54 0.92 6.02 -8.08
CA GLU A 54 -0.49 5.65 -8.07
C GLU A 54 -0.66 4.12 -8.18
N LEU A 55 -1.38 3.52 -7.24
CA LEU A 55 -1.60 2.07 -7.16
C LEU A 55 -3.04 1.71 -7.46
N PHE A 56 -4.01 2.32 -6.76
CA PHE A 56 -5.43 1.98 -6.86
C PHE A 56 -6.32 3.22 -6.88
N ASN A 57 -7.50 3.10 -7.47
CA ASN A 57 -8.51 4.15 -7.47
C ASN A 57 -9.64 3.82 -6.50
N SER A 58 -10.22 4.83 -5.83
CA SER A 58 -11.36 4.64 -4.92
C SER A 58 -12.58 4.04 -5.60
N ASN A 59 -12.79 4.32 -6.90
CA ASN A 59 -13.91 3.74 -7.68
C ASN A 59 -13.85 2.21 -7.80
N ASP A 60 -12.66 1.64 -7.63
CA ASP A 60 -12.42 0.20 -7.72
C ASP A 60 -12.29 -0.45 -6.34
N LYS A 61 -12.42 0.34 -5.28
CA LYS A 61 -12.45 -0.15 -3.91
C LYS A 61 -13.82 -0.77 -3.63
N PHE A 62 -13.81 -1.92 -2.97
CA PHE A 62 -15.02 -2.57 -2.49
C PHE A 62 -14.81 -3.12 -1.10
N ASP A 63 -15.90 -3.29 -0.36
CA ASP A 63 -15.88 -3.93 0.94
C ASP A 63 -15.99 -5.45 0.76
N SER A 64 -14.88 -6.16 1.03
CA SER A 64 -14.80 -7.61 0.96
C SER A 64 -15.11 -8.29 2.30
N GLY A 65 -15.20 -7.54 3.39
CA GLY A 65 -15.25 -8.09 4.76
C GLY A 65 -13.98 -8.83 5.19
N SER A 66 -12.88 -8.74 4.43
CA SER A 66 -11.63 -9.44 4.73
C SER A 66 -10.84 -8.85 5.90
N GLY A 67 -11.11 -7.59 6.25
CA GLY A 67 -10.37 -6.84 7.27
C GLY A 67 -9.25 -5.95 6.73
N TRP A 68 -9.04 -5.93 5.40
CA TRP A 68 -8.09 -5.03 4.71
C TRP A 68 -8.74 -4.36 3.48
N PRO A 69 -8.25 -3.17 3.07
CA PRO A 69 -8.71 -2.51 1.84
C PRO A 69 -8.62 -3.45 0.63
N SER A 70 -9.74 -3.63 -0.07
CA SER A 70 -9.84 -4.54 -1.22
C SER A 70 -10.21 -3.79 -2.48
N PHE A 71 -9.57 -4.14 -3.59
CA PHE A 71 -9.71 -3.46 -4.88
C PHE A 71 -9.89 -4.47 -6.00
N VAL A 72 -10.76 -4.16 -6.97
CA VAL A 72 -11.02 -5.06 -8.12
C VAL A 72 -9.97 -4.95 -9.22
N ARG A 73 -9.33 -3.78 -9.37
CA ARG A 73 -8.27 -3.55 -10.35
C ARG A 73 -7.23 -2.55 -9.84
N ALA A 74 -6.03 -2.69 -10.37
CA ALA A 74 -4.99 -1.67 -10.24
C ALA A 74 -5.40 -0.40 -11.00
N GLY A 75 -5.13 0.77 -10.42
CA GLY A 75 -5.23 2.06 -11.12
C GLY A 75 -4.17 2.19 -12.21
N ASN A 76 -2.95 1.73 -11.93
CA ASN A 76 -1.88 1.59 -12.92
C ASN A 76 -1.14 0.26 -12.71
N SER A 77 -1.29 -0.67 -13.67
CA SER A 77 -0.67 -1.99 -13.61
C SER A 77 0.86 -1.95 -13.73
N GLU A 78 1.46 -0.90 -14.28
CA GLU A 78 2.92 -0.77 -14.37
C GLU A 78 3.56 -0.49 -13.00
N ASN A 79 2.78 0.05 -12.06
CA ASN A 79 3.23 0.36 -10.70
C ASN A 79 3.07 -0.81 -9.72
N ILE A 80 2.43 -1.91 -10.14
CA ILE A 80 2.16 -3.08 -9.30
C ILE A 80 2.79 -4.32 -9.92
N LYS A 81 3.71 -4.94 -9.17
CA LYS A 81 4.28 -6.24 -9.53
C LYS A 81 3.64 -7.34 -8.69
N THR A 82 3.12 -8.37 -9.35
CA THR A 82 2.62 -9.57 -8.69
C THR A 82 3.73 -10.61 -8.53
N VAL A 83 3.76 -11.28 -7.38
CA VAL A 83 4.68 -12.37 -7.07
C VAL A 83 3.86 -13.45 -6.36
N THR A 84 3.98 -14.70 -6.82
CA THR A 84 3.31 -15.84 -6.17
C THR A 84 4.01 -16.20 -4.87
N ASP A 85 3.25 -16.32 -3.79
CA ASP A 85 3.68 -16.80 -2.47
C ASP A 85 3.00 -18.15 -2.20
N ASN A 86 3.77 -19.17 -1.80
CA ASN A 86 3.31 -20.58 -1.68
C ASN A 86 3.26 -21.04 -0.22
#